data_AF-W2BXB5-F1
#
_entry.id   AF-W2BXB5-F1
#
_cell.length_a   1.000
_cell.length_b   1.000
_cell.length_c   1.000
_cell.angle_alpha   90.00
_cell.angle_beta   90.00
_cell.angle_gamma   90.00
#
_symmetry.space_group_name_H-M   'P 1'
#
loop_
_entity.id
_entity.type
_entity.pdbx_description
1 polymer ?
#
loop_
_entity_poly.entity_id
_entity_poly.type
_entity_poly.pdbx_seq_one_letter_code
_entity_poly.pdbx_strand_id
1 'polypeptide(L)'
;MVCFQLYRKAMMNEIRIKNSDWLFNCGILGLYNILTYNNDKRVILLQDELIFPVSRLENFEEKYFSYLIDIYEKTFSMYRITSFETFLRNHEETNFENFNTASLEQLNFQIEQVKKYLKSNSYISAYKAINSEFSPIEKEKN
;
A
#
# COMPACT_ATOMS: atom_id res chain seq x y z
N MET A 1 -37.20 25.33 -19.12
CA MET A 1 -36.07 25.96 -18.39
C MET A 1 -35.73 25.31 -17.04
N VAL A 2 -36.45 24.26 -16.60
CA VAL A 2 -36.16 23.54 -15.34
C VAL A 2 -35.15 22.40 -15.53
N CYS A 3 -35.17 21.70 -16.68
CA CYS A 3 -34.16 20.67 -17.00
C CYS A 3 -32.73 21.21 -17.05
N PHE A 4 -32.52 22.42 -17.58
CA PHE A 4 -31.17 23.00 -17.68
C PHE A 4 -30.60 23.39 -16.31
N GLN A 5 -31.44 23.83 -15.37
CA GLN A 5 -31.03 24.10 -13.99
C GLN A 5 -30.72 22.80 -13.21
N LEU A 6 -31.49 21.73 -13.42
CA LEU A 6 -31.20 20.41 -12.84
C LEU A 6 -29.90 19.82 -13.40
N TYR A 7 -29.66 19.96 -14.71
CA TYR A 7 -28.42 19.51 -15.36
C TYR A 7 -27.20 20.29 -14.88
N ARG A 8 -27.34 21.61 -14.67
CA ARG A 8 -26.27 22.46 -14.13
C ARG A 8 -25.98 22.21 -12.66
N LYS A 9 -26.97 21.77 -11.88
CA LYS A 9 -26.82 21.39 -10.47
C LYS A 9 -26.13 20.02 -10.30
N ALA A 10 -26.25 19.12 -11.29
CA ALA A 10 -25.53 17.84 -11.32
C ALA A 10 -24.04 17.98 -11.70
N MET A 11 -23.65 19.03 -12.42
CA MET A 11 -22.28 19.36 -12.83
C MET A 11 -21.44 20.08 -11.76
N MET A 12 -21.93 20.18 -10.52
CA MET A 12 -21.46 21.22 -9.61
C MET A 12 -20.26 20.86 -8.74
N ASN A 13 -19.48 19.82 -9.04
CA ASN A 13 -18.22 19.56 -8.32
C ASN A 13 -17.30 18.62 -9.12
N GLU A 14 -16.83 19.04 -10.29
CA GLU A 14 -15.66 18.43 -10.93
C GLU A 14 -14.39 19.15 -10.51
N ILE A 15 -13.34 18.39 -10.20
CA ILE A 15 -11.99 18.90 -10.00
C ILE A 15 -11.25 18.80 -11.33
N ARG A 16 -10.52 19.87 -11.67
CA ARG A 16 -9.61 19.93 -12.81
C ARG A 16 -8.23 20.31 -12.30
N ILE A 17 -7.25 19.45 -12.55
CA ILE A 17 -5.85 19.68 -12.18
C ILE A 17 -5.06 19.81 -13.46
N LYS A 18 -4.48 20.99 -13.70
CA LYS A 18 -3.61 21.23 -14.84
C LYS A 18 -2.18 20.80 -14.54
N ASN A 19 -1.48 20.36 -15.56
CA ASN A 19 -0.05 20.09 -15.47
C ASN A 19 0.73 21.34 -15.05
N SER A 20 1.84 21.11 -14.36
CA SER A 20 2.77 22.13 -13.89
C SER A 20 4.20 21.60 -14.08
N ASP A 21 5.05 21.74 -13.06
CA ASP A 21 6.40 21.16 -13.05
C ASP A 21 6.39 19.62 -12.99
N TRP A 22 7.58 19.04 -13.19
CA TRP A 22 7.77 17.60 -13.24
C TRP A 22 7.30 16.88 -11.98
N LEU A 23 7.61 17.40 -10.79
CA LEU A 23 7.26 16.76 -9.53
C LEU A 23 5.74 16.79 -9.30
N PHE A 24 5.11 17.93 -9.61
CA PHE A 24 3.67 18.06 -9.55
C PHE A 24 2.97 17.08 -10.49
N ASN A 25 3.48 16.96 -11.73
CA ASN A 25 2.92 16.04 -12.73
C ASN A 25 3.08 14.56 -12.32
N CYS A 26 4.19 14.19 -11.66
CA CYS A 26 4.30 12.86 -11.04
C CYS A 26 3.22 12.63 -9.97
N GLY A 27 2.89 13.65 -9.19
CA GLY A 27 1.78 13.62 -8.24
C GLY A 27 0.42 13.42 -8.92
N ILE A 28 0.16 14.12 -10.03
CA ILE A 28 -1.06 13.94 -10.84
C ILE A 28 -1.17 12.49 -11.33
N LEU A 29 -0.08 11.91 -11.83
CA LEU A 29 -0.08 10.52 -12.32
C LEU A 29 -0.35 9.52 -11.20
N GLY A 30 0.26 9.71 -10.03
CA GLY A 30 -0.02 8.87 -8.85
C GLY A 30 -1.49 8.96 -8.43
N LEU A 31 -2.04 10.18 -8.36
CA LEU A 31 -3.45 10.41 -8.07
C LEU A 31 -4.35 9.73 -9.11
N TYR A 32 -4.06 9.88 -10.40
CA TYR A 32 -4.80 9.22 -11.47
C TYR A 32 -4.85 7.70 -11.28
N ASN A 33 -3.69 7.06 -11.00
CA ASN A 33 -3.63 5.62 -10.78
C ASN A 33 -4.49 5.17 -9.58
N ILE A 34 -4.44 5.91 -8.47
CA ILE A 34 -5.27 5.62 -7.28
C ILE A 34 -6.76 5.77 -7.61
N LEU A 35 -7.15 6.86 -8.29
CA LEU A 35 -8.56 7.13 -8.58
C LEU A 35 -9.16 6.13 -9.57
N THR A 36 -8.33 5.50 -10.42
CA THR A 36 -8.71 4.55 -11.47
C THR A 36 -8.46 3.09 -11.12
N TYR A 37 -7.86 2.78 -9.96
CA TYR A 37 -7.46 1.43 -9.57
C TYR A 37 -8.58 0.36 -9.66
N ASN A 38 -9.85 0.76 -9.50
CA ASN A 38 -11.02 -0.10 -9.65
C ASN A 38 -11.81 0.14 -10.97
N ASN A 39 -11.13 0.52 -12.05
CA ASN A 39 -11.67 0.74 -13.40
C ASN A 39 -12.87 1.72 -13.47
N ASP A 40 -12.85 2.80 -12.69
CA ASP A 40 -13.91 3.82 -12.72
C ASP A 40 -13.71 4.79 -13.89
N LYS A 41 -14.64 4.78 -14.84
CA LYS A 41 -14.59 5.54 -16.11
C LYS A 41 -14.83 7.05 -15.97
N ARG A 42 -15.09 7.56 -14.76
CA ARG A 42 -15.37 9.00 -14.51
C ARG A 42 -14.12 9.86 -14.27
N VAL A 43 -12.95 9.25 -14.37
CA VAL A 43 -11.65 9.95 -14.29
C VAL A 43 -11.08 10.04 -15.70
N ILE A 44 -10.81 11.26 -16.16
CA ILE A 44 -10.35 11.53 -17.52
C ILE A 44 -8.96 12.17 -17.41
N LEU A 45 -7.95 11.50 -17.99
CA LEU A 45 -6.62 12.04 -18.15
C LEU A 45 -6.47 12.55 -19.59
N LEU A 46 -6.28 13.86 -19.74
CA LEU A 46 -5.96 14.54 -21.00
C LEU A 46 -4.47 14.89 -21.04
N GLN A 47 -4.03 15.49 -22.15
CA GLN A 47 -2.62 15.84 -22.34
C GLN A 47 -2.10 16.84 -21.30
N ASP A 48 -2.95 17.77 -20.87
CA ASP A 48 -2.59 18.89 -19.99
C ASP A 48 -3.40 18.96 -18.70
N GLU A 49 -4.39 18.07 -18.51
CA GLU A 49 -5.23 18.09 -17.31
C GLU A 49 -5.77 16.71 -16.90
N LEU A 50 -6.02 16.58 -15.60
CA LEU A 50 -6.77 15.49 -14.97
C LEU A 50 -8.13 16.01 -14.51
N ILE A 51 -9.20 15.35 -14.92
CA ILE A 51 -10.59 15.73 -14.61
C ILE A 51 -11.29 14.57 -13.88
N PHE A 52 -11.95 14.86 -12.76
CA PHE A 52 -12.74 13.86 -12.03
C PHE A 52 -13.78 14.53 -11.09
N PRO A 53 -14.88 13.86 -10.74
CA PRO A 53 -15.85 14.41 -9.78
C PRO A 53 -15.30 14.37 -8.35
N VAL A 54 -15.63 15.37 -7.51
CA VAL A 54 -15.21 15.46 -6.09
C VAL A 54 -15.56 14.20 -5.30
N SER A 55 -16.66 13.52 -5.64
CA SER A 55 -17.05 12.24 -5.02
C SER A 55 -15.97 11.16 -5.13
N ARG A 56 -15.01 11.30 -6.07
CA ARG A 56 -13.85 10.40 -6.14
C ARG A 56 -12.92 10.51 -4.94
N LEU A 57 -12.96 11.60 -4.20
CA LEU A 57 -12.20 11.82 -2.98
C LEU A 57 -12.89 11.25 -1.72
N GLU A 58 -14.11 10.73 -1.82
CA GLU A 58 -14.76 10.02 -0.70
C GLU A 58 -13.92 8.79 -0.31
N ASN A 59 -13.59 8.63 0.97
CA ASN A 59 -12.72 7.58 1.50
C ASN A 59 -11.40 7.46 0.72
N PHE A 60 -10.80 8.60 0.38
CA PHE A 60 -9.57 8.63 -0.41
C PHE A 60 -8.41 7.96 0.31
N GLU A 61 -8.34 8.07 1.64
CA GLU A 61 -7.35 7.41 2.48
C GLU A 61 -7.36 5.89 2.27
N GLU A 62 -8.53 5.26 2.25
CA GLU A 62 -8.65 3.82 1.98
C GLU A 62 -8.20 3.49 0.56
N LYS A 63 -8.65 4.26 -0.44
CA LYS A 63 -8.24 4.06 -1.84
C LYS A 63 -6.73 4.20 -2.02
N TYR A 64 -6.14 5.19 -1.37
CA TYR A 64 -4.71 5.48 -1.39
C TYR A 64 -3.93 4.30 -0.81
N PHE A 65 -4.29 3.84 0.39
CA PHE A 65 -3.59 2.72 1.03
C PHE A 65 -3.83 1.40 0.32
N SER A 66 -5.06 1.09 -0.13
CA SER A 66 -5.33 -0.13 -0.91
C SER A 66 -4.51 -0.18 -2.20
N TYR A 67 -4.48 0.90 -2.98
CA TYR A 67 -3.66 0.96 -4.19
C TYR A 67 -2.18 0.73 -3.88
N LEU A 68 -1.65 1.40 -2.85
CA LEU A 68 -0.23 1.26 -2.51
C LEU A 68 0.12 -0.14 -2.02
N ILE A 69 -0.75 -0.75 -1.20
CA ILE A 69 -0.57 -2.12 -0.72
C ILE A 69 -0.61 -3.07 -1.91
N ASP A 70 -1.69 -3.07 -2.69
CA ASP A 70 -1.86 -4.09 -3.73
C ASP A 70 -0.81 -4.03 -4.85
N ILE A 71 -0.38 -2.82 -5.23
CA ILE A 71 0.60 -2.64 -6.31
C ILE A 71 2.03 -2.84 -5.82
N TYR A 72 2.35 -2.36 -4.61
CA TYR A 72 3.74 -2.25 -4.16
C TYR A 72 4.06 -3.11 -2.93
N GLU A 73 3.14 -3.91 -2.39
CA GLU A 73 3.36 -4.72 -1.18
C GLU A 73 4.67 -5.50 -1.24
N LYS A 74 4.96 -6.14 -2.37
CA LYS A 74 6.17 -6.98 -2.55
C LYS A 74 7.48 -6.20 -2.46
N THR A 75 7.43 -4.89 -2.64
CA THR A 75 8.59 -4.00 -2.48
C THR A 75 8.81 -3.59 -1.03
N PHE A 76 7.76 -3.65 -0.19
CA PHE A 76 7.84 -3.26 1.20
C PHE A 76 8.70 -4.23 1.99
N SER A 77 9.48 -3.67 2.91
CA SER A 77 10.29 -4.47 3.84
C SER A 77 9.44 -5.35 4.74
N MET A 78 8.20 -4.92 5.04
CA MET A 78 7.25 -5.72 5.82
C MET A 78 6.85 -7.00 5.08
N TYR A 79 6.59 -6.92 3.77
CA TYR A 79 6.23 -8.10 2.98
C TYR A 79 7.35 -9.15 3.01
N ARG A 80 8.63 -8.74 2.98
CA ARG A 80 9.75 -9.68 3.10
C ARG A 80 9.75 -10.44 4.43
N ILE A 81 9.22 -9.85 5.49
CA ILE A 81 9.07 -10.50 6.80
C ILE A 81 7.88 -11.46 6.75
N THR A 82 6.71 -10.96 6.38
CA THR A 82 5.45 -11.73 6.44
C THR A 82 5.40 -12.85 5.40
N SER A 83 5.98 -12.65 4.21
CA SER A 83 6.04 -13.70 3.17
C SER A 83 6.84 -14.92 3.61
N PHE A 84 7.71 -14.79 4.62
CA PHE A 84 8.48 -15.91 5.16
C PHE A 84 7.64 -16.86 6.02
N GLU A 85 6.47 -16.41 6.49
CA GLU A 85 5.52 -17.28 7.22
C GLU A 85 5.14 -18.50 6.38
N THR A 86 4.88 -18.32 5.08
CA THR A 86 4.56 -19.42 4.17
C THR A 86 5.70 -20.44 4.08
N PHE A 87 6.95 -19.98 4.09
CA PHE A 87 8.11 -20.88 4.11
C PHE A 87 8.15 -21.72 5.40
N LEU A 88 7.91 -21.10 6.55
CA LEU A 88 7.88 -21.81 7.85
C LEU A 88 6.74 -22.81 7.90
N ARG A 89 5.52 -22.37 7.57
CA ARG A 89 4.30 -23.21 7.60
C ARG A 89 4.42 -24.43 6.68
N ASN A 90 4.95 -24.25 5.46
CA ASN A 90 5.15 -25.38 4.54
C ASN A 90 6.08 -26.45 5.13
N HIS A 91 7.13 -26.05 5.84
CA HIS A 91 8.03 -27.00 6.51
C HIS A 91 7.37 -27.66 7.73
N GLU A 92 6.60 -26.92 8.52
CA GLU A 92 5.84 -27.50 9.64
C GLU A 92 4.78 -28.50 9.17
N GLU A 93 4.00 -28.16 8.14
CA GLU A 93 2.94 -29.02 7.57
C GLU A 93 3.49 -30.29 6.93
N THR A 94 4.72 -30.25 6.42
CA THR A 94 5.42 -31.43 5.87
C THR A 94 6.28 -32.15 6.90
N ASN A 95 6.11 -31.85 8.20
CA ASN A 95 6.91 -32.40 9.28
C ASN A 95 8.43 -32.35 9.00
N PHE A 96 8.87 -31.25 8.40
CA PHE A 96 10.26 -30.96 8.04
C PHE A 96 10.91 -31.95 7.06
N GLU A 97 10.14 -32.77 6.33
CA GLU A 97 10.66 -33.80 5.41
C GLU A 97 11.70 -33.27 4.41
N ASN A 98 11.51 -32.03 3.93
CA ASN A 98 12.40 -31.38 2.96
C ASN A 98 13.25 -30.25 3.56
N PHE A 99 13.36 -30.16 4.89
CA PHE A 99 14.19 -29.15 5.54
C PHE A 99 15.67 -29.55 5.48
N ASN A 100 16.42 -28.92 4.58
CA ASN A 100 17.83 -29.24 4.32
C ASN A 100 18.74 -28.04 4.64
N THR A 101 20.04 -28.16 4.31
CA THR A 101 21.02 -27.10 4.53
C THR A 101 20.64 -25.78 3.86
N ALA A 102 20.06 -25.81 2.65
CA ALA A 102 19.62 -24.59 1.97
C ALA A 102 18.43 -23.94 2.71
N SER A 103 17.47 -24.74 3.19
CA SER A 103 16.38 -24.25 4.06
C SER A 103 16.93 -23.60 5.34
N LEU A 104 17.95 -24.22 5.96
CA LEU A 104 18.60 -23.69 7.15
C LEU A 104 19.34 -22.37 6.89
N GLU A 105 20.09 -22.28 5.79
CA GLU A 105 20.78 -21.05 5.37
C GLU A 105 19.78 -19.91 5.12
N GLN A 106 18.68 -20.22 4.43
CA GLN A 106 17.61 -19.26 4.17
C GLN A 106 16.93 -18.78 5.46
N LEU A 107 16.67 -19.68 6.41
CA LEU A 107 16.15 -19.35 7.73
C LEU A 107 17.11 -18.44 8.51
N ASN A 108 18.39 -18.81 8.57
CA ASN A 108 19.41 -18.01 9.25
C ASN A 108 19.55 -16.61 8.64
N PHE A 109 19.54 -16.51 7.31
CA PHE A 109 19.55 -15.22 6.63
C PHE A 109 18.34 -14.37 7.03
N GLN A 110 17.16 -14.96 7.05
CA GLN A 110 15.94 -14.24 7.41
C GLN A 110 15.96 -13.77 8.87
N ILE A 111 16.42 -14.60 9.80
CA ILE A 111 16.58 -14.23 11.21
C ILE A 111 17.44 -12.97 11.33
N GLU A 112 18.55 -12.88 10.60
CA GLU A 112 19.43 -11.71 10.62
C GLU A 112 18.77 -10.46 10.01
N GLN A 113 17.90 -10.59 9.02
CA GLN A 113 17.12 -9.46 8.50
C GLN A 113 16.09 -8.98 9.53
N VAL A 114 15.33 -9.89 10.13
CA VAL A 114 14.29 -9.55 11.11
C VAL A 114 14.89 -8.86 12.33
N LYS A 115 16.03 -9.34 12.85
CA LYS A 115 16.77 -8.68 13.95
C LYS A 115 17.10 -7.22 13.65
N LYS A 116 17.49 -6.90 12.41
CA LYS A 116 17.77 -5.51 11.99
C LYS A 116 16.50 -4.67 11.94
N TYR A 117 15.40 -5.23 11.41
CA TYR A 117 14.13 -4.52 11.33
C TYR A 117 13.53 -4.25 12.70
N LEU A 118 13.59 -5.21 13.63
CA LEU A 118 13.15 -5.04 15.03
C LEU A 118 13.74 -3.82 15.73
N LYS A 119 14.99 -3.46 15.41
CA LYS A 119 15.73 -2.35 16.02
C LYS A 119 15.62 -1.03 15.26
N SER A 120 15.03 -1.04 14.07
CA SER A 120 14.98 0.16 13.23
C SER A 120 13.90 1.13 13.71
N ASN A 121 14.22 2.43 13.68
CA ASN A 121 13.32 3.48 14.18
C ASN A 121 11.96 3.52 13.45
N SER A 122 11.94 3.19 12.16
CA SER A 122 10.70 3.13 11.37
C SER A 122 9.76 2.03 11.87
N TYR A 123 10.28 0.82 12.10
CA TYR A 123 9.50 -0.31 12.62
C TYR A 123 9.07 -0.10 14.07
N ILE A 124 9.98 0.38 14.93
CA ILE A 124 9.66 0.72 16.33
C ILE A 124 8.49 1.71 16.41
N SER A 125 8.46 2.70 15.51
CA SER A 125 7.35 3.64 15.44
C SER A 125 6.06 2.96 14.97
N ALA A 126 6.15 2.07 13.98
CA ALA A 126 4.99 1.33 13.47
C ALA A 126 4.38 0.38 14.51
N TYR A 127 5.18 -0.29 15.36
CA TYR A 127 4.67 -1.20 16.39
C TYR A 127 3.69 -0.52 17.36
N LYS A 128 3.88 0.77 17.65
CA LYS A 128 2.97 1.56 18.49
C LYS A 128 1.58 1.75 17.88
N ALA A 129 1.46 1.64 16.57
CA ALA A 129 0.20 1.76 15.85
C ALA A 129 -0.52 0.40 15.70
N ILE A 130 0.14 -0.72 16.02
CA ILE A 130 -0.45 -2.05 15.95
C ILE A 130 -1.13 -2.35 17.28
N ASN A 131 -2.45 -2.57 17.25
CA ASN A 131 -3.20 -2.99 18.43
C ASN A 131 -2.96 -4.48 18.71
N SER A 132 -1.87 -4.80 19.39
CA SER A 132 -1.48 -6.16 19.76
C SER A 132 -0.92 -6.20 21.18
N GLU A 133 -1.21 -7.27 21.90
CA GLU A 133 -0.61 -7.56 23.21
C GLU A 133 0.86 -8.00 23.07
N PHE A 134 1.28 -8.40 21.86
CA PHE A 134 2.66 -8.78 21.59
C PHE A 134 3.54 -7.54 21.37
N SER A 135 4.55 -7.36 22.23
CA SER A 135 5.57 -6.32 22.10
C SER A 135 6.88 -6.90 21.52
N PRO A 136 7.21 -6.65 20.23
CA PRO A 136 8.44 -7.16 19.63
C PRO A 136 9.70 -6.61 20.32
N ILE A 137 9.63 -5.40 20.86
CA ILE A 137 10.75 -4.70 21.51
C ILE A 137 11.06 -5.33 22.87
N GLU A 138 10.05 -5.75 23.62
CA GLU A 138 10.26 -6.42 24.91
C GLU A 138 10.82 -7.83 24.72
N LYS A 139 10.38 -8.54 23.68
CA LYS A 139 10.85 -9.89 23.36
C LYS A 139 12.27 -9.93 22.84
N GLU A 140 12.78 -8.86 22.24
CA GLU A 140 14.19 -8.78 21.81
C GLU A 140 15.18 -8.77 22.99
N LYS A 141 14.76 -8.27 24.16
CA LYS A 141 15.62 -8.12 25.34
C LYS A 141 15.77 -9.38 26.18
N ASN A 142 14.99 -10.43 25.90
CA ASN A 142 15.00 -11.72 26.58
C ASN A 142 15.63 -12.80 25.69
#